data_AF-A0A2G2HD47-F1
#
_entry.id   AF-A0A2G2HD47-F1
#
_cell.length_a   1.000
_cell.length_b   1.000
_cell.length_c   1.000
_cell.angle_alpha   90.00
_cell.angle_beta   90.00
_cell.angle_gamma   90.00
#
_symmetry.space_group_name_H-M   'P 1'
#
loop_
_entity.id
_entity.type
_entity.pdbx_description
1 polymer ?
#
loop_
_entity_poly.entity_id
_entity_poly.type
_entity_poly.pdbx_seq_one_letter_code
_entity_poly.pdbx_strand_id
1 'polypeptide(L)'
;MSLNKFNEHILKTNYKNLSLDNQTFVKEKFLEYKFSYQELKQIIDFSIDFVLWNEDNIVNIFKDEYSSKKEAFNHIRGVWTALKNKPNSYSNFSKDLYKKDVRKVSFTKFKSDTSALGACPVASSGTRCCNLMTLDAVQSCGFDCSYCSIQSFYNQNKIGFDENFKKNLLSLKLDPSKTYHIGTGQSSDSLMWGNKEGILDALFDFARANPNVILEFKTKSNNIKYFLENDVPKNIICTWSLSTPTIITNEEHLTASLDKRLAAAKALSDKNVLIGFHFHPIVQYENYLEEYGEVYKRVVDMFDSKKVVLISFGTLTFIKPVMKKIQARSFKTKILQMPFENANGKVSYSLDVKREMFKHAYDSFKAWHEDVYFYLCMENHTLWKEVFGYEYATNDDMEDRMKTSYYSKIKALDVT
;
A
#
# COMPACT_ATOMS: atom_id res chain seq x y z
N MET A 1 18.40 -3.33 41.51
CA MET A 1 17.15 -3.15 40.74
C MET A 1 16.64 -4.56 40.46
N SER A 2 15.50 -4.94 41.01
CA SER A 2 15.06 -6.34 41.10
C SER A 2 14.37 -6.83 39.82
N LEU A 3 14.29 -8.16 39.67
CA LEU A 3 13.52 -8.86 38.66
C LEU A 3 12.05 -8.34 38.57
N ASN A 4 11.48 -7.93 39.70
CA ASN A 4 10.13 -7.34 39.75
C ASN A 4 10.03 -6.08 38.89
N LYS A 5 11.03 -5.20 38.93
CA LYS A 5 11.02 -3.97 38.14
C LYS A 5 11.19 -4.22 36.64
N PHE A 6 11.92 -5.28 36.26
CA PHE A 6 11.95 -5.72 34.86
C PHE A 6 10.56 -6.15 34.39
N ASN A 7 9.91 -7.03 35.17
CA ASN A 7 8.58 -7.54 34.87
C ASN A 7 7.56 -6.40 34.75
N GLU A 8 7.60 -5.40 35.64
CA GLU A 8 6.76 -4.20 35.54
C GLU A 8 7.03 -3.40 34.26
N HIS A 9 8.31 -3.18 33.93
CA HIS A 9 8.68 -2.37 32.77
C HIS A 9 8.25 -3.02 31.45
N ILE A 10 8.29 -4.35 31.31
CA ILE A 10 7.98 -5.01 30.03
C ILE A 10 6.48 -5.05 29.71
N LEU A 11 5.57 -4.89 30.69
CA LEU A 11 4.12 -5.03 30.50
C LEU A 11 3.54 -4.13 29.41
N LYS A 12 4.11 -2.93 29.21
CA LYS A 12 3.64 -1.93 28.23
C LYS A 12 4.56 -1.84 27.00
N THR A 13 5.34 -2.88 26.75
CA THR A 13 6.30 -2.96 25.64
C THR A 13 5.95 -4.10 24.69
N ASN A 14 6.68 -4.18 23.57
CA ASN A 14 6.57 -5.27 22.62
C ASN A 14 7.46 -6.48 22.98
N TYR A 15 7.92 -6.61 24.23
CA TYR A 15 8.87 -7.65 24.66
C TYR A 15 8.46 -9.07 24.25
N LYS A 16 7.15 -9.38 24.33
CA LYS A 16 6.59 -10.68 23.93
C LYS A 16 6.77 -11.04 22.46
N ASN A 17 7.08 -10.07 21.60
CA ASN A 17 7.30 -10.27 20.17
C ASN A 17 8.76 -10.66 19.85
N LEU A 18 9.67 -10.56 20.82
CA LEU A 18 11.05 -11.02 20.66
C LEU A 18 11.12 -12.55 20.64
N SER A 19 12.12 -13.11 19.95
CA SER A 19 12.47 -14.53 20.09
C SER A 19 12.86 -14.86 21.53
N LEU A 20 12.78 -16.14 21.92
CA LEU A 20 13.11 -16.55 23.28
C LEU A 20 14.56 -16.19 23.66
N ASP A 21 15.48 -16.31 22.72
CA ASP A 21 16.89 -15.93 22.90
C ASP A 21 17.02 -14.42 23.15
N ASN A 22 16.35 -13.60 22.35
CA ASN A 22 16.38 -12.14 22.51
C ASN A 22 15.69 -11.70 23.80
N GLN A 23 14.62 -12.38 24.21
CA GLN A 23 13.96 -12.14 25.50
C GLN A 23 14.94 -12.38 26.66
N THR A 24 15.59 -13.55 26.66
CA THR A 24 16.58 -13.92 27.67
C THR A 24 17.72 -12.91 27.72
N PHE A 25 18.28 -12.57 26.55
CA PHE A 25 19.37 -11.62 26.44
C PHE A 25 19.00 -10.21 26.94
N VAL A 26 17.87 -9.66 26.50
CA VAL A 26 17.42 -8.33 26.93
C VAL A 26 17.17 -8.29 28.44
N LYS A 27 16.66 -9.37 29.03
CA LYS A 27 16.48 -9.51 30.48
C LYS A 27 17.81 -9.49 31.22
N GLU A 28 18.79 -10.26 30.76
CA GLU A 28 20.15 -10.29 31.34
C GLU A 28 20.79 -8.90 31.32
N LYS A 29 20.81 -8.24 30.15
CA LYS A 29 21.39 -6.91 29.99
C LYS A 29 20.63 -5.82 30.75
N PHE A 30 19.33 -5.97 30.97
CA PHE A 30 18.60 -5.09 31.88
C PHE A 30 19.06 -5.22 33.33
N LEU A 31 19.30 -6.45 33.82
CA LEU A 31 19.75 -6.67 35.20
C LEU A 31 21.18 -6.15 35.41
N GLU A 32 22.03 -6.28 34.39
CA GLU A 32 23.40 -5.78 34.36
C GLU A 32 23.46 -4.24 34.37
N TYR A 33 22.87 -3.58 33.36
CA TYR A 33 23.01 -2.13 33.14
C TYR A 33 21.91 -1.28 33.78
N LYS A 34 20.83 -1.89 34.28
CA LYS A 34 19.72 -1.23 35.00
C LYS A 34 19.08 -0.09 34.19
N PHE A 35 18.73 -0.37 32.93
CA PHE A 35 18.07 0.58 32.04
C PHE A 35 16.79 1.16 32.65
N SER A 36 16.49 2.42 32.34
CA SER A 36 15.19 3.03 32.62
C SER A 36 14.09 2.36 31.79
N TYR A 37 12.82 2.63 32.12
CA TYR A 37 11.69 2.14 31.33
C TYR A 37 11.78 2.55 29.85
N GLN A 38 12.14 3.82 29.58
CA GLN A 38 12.21 4.33 28.20
C GLN A 38 13.39 3.76 27.41
N GLU A 39 14.53 3.54 28.06
CA GLU A 39 15.69 2.91 27.43
C GLU A 39 15.40 1.43 27.12
N LEU A 40 14.82 0.69 28.08
CA LEU A 40 14.44 -0.71 27.87
C LEU A 40 13.41 -0.84 26.74
N LYS A 41 12.38 0.01 26.74
CA LYS A 41 11.38 0.02 25.66
C LYS A 41 12.03 0.22 24.29
N GLN A 42 12.96 1.17 24.18
CA GLN A 42 13.67 1.42 22.93
C GLN A 42 14.57 0.25 22.52
N ILE A 43 15.31 -0.35 23.45
CA ILE A 43 16.13 -1.54 23.16
C ILE A 43 15.27 -2.69 22.64
N ILE A 44 14.08 -2.90 23.22
CA ILE A 44 13.12 -3.90 22.74
C ILE A 44 12.65 -3.57 21.32
N ASP A 45 12.24 -2.32 21.08
CA ASP A 45 11.77 -1.90 19.75
C ASP A 45 12.90 -2.01 18.70
N PHE A 46 14.14 -1.64 19.03
CA PHE A 46 15.31 -1.80 18.15
C PHE A 46 15.61 -3.27 17.86
N SER A 47 15.51 -4.13 18.88
CA SER A 47 15.74 -5.58 18.73
C SER A 47 14.71 -6.22 17.81
N ILE A 48 13.46 -5.76 17.86
CA ILE A 48 12.41 -6.17 16.91
C ILE A 48 12.74 -5.68 15.51
N ASP A 49 13.08 -4.40 15.37
CA ASP A 49 13.41 -3.80 14.08
C ASP A 49 14.58 -4.51 13.40
N PHE A 50 15.67 -4.82 14.11
CA PHE A 50 16.80 -5.58 13.55
C PHE A 50 16.37 -6.94 12.98
N VAL A 51 15.54 -7.67 13.72
CA VAL A 51 15.00 -8.94 13.27
C VAL A 51 14.13 -8.75 12.03
N LEU A 52 13.22 -7.78 12.03
CA LEU A 52 12.35 -7.51 10.88
C LEU A 52 13.16 -7.14 9.64
N TRP A 53 14.15 -6.27 9.82
CA TRP A 53 15.01 -5.78 8.75
C TRP A 53 15.99 -6.83 8.23
N ASN A 54 15.99 -8.03 8.80
CA ASN A 54 16.96 -9.08 8.46
C ASN A 54 18.41 -8.60 8.64
N GLU A 55 18.65 -7.87 9.73
CA GLU A 55 19.96 -7.39 10.17
C GLU A 55 20.47 -8.24 11.35
N ASP A 56 21.68 -7.95 11.81
CA ASP A 56 22.28 -8.65 12.96
C ASP A 56 21.39 -8.60 14.19
N ASN A 57 21.39 -9.71 14.94
CA ASN A 57 20.62 -9.81 16.16
C ASN A 57 21.21 -8.91 17.27
N ILE A 58 20.38 -8.39 18.17
CA ILE A 58 20.83 -7.63 19.33
C ILE A 58 21.93 -8.34 20.13
N VAL A 59 21.90 -9.68 20.20
CA VAL A 59 22.94 -10.50 20.85
C VAL A 59 24.32 -10.25 20.24
N ASN A 60 24.41 -10.14 18.92
CA ASN A 60 25.67 -9.90 18.19
C ASN A 60 26.05 -8.42 18.14
N ILE A 61 25.05 -7.52 18.17
CA ILE A 61 25.29 -6.07 18.15
C ILE A 61 25.81 -5.59 19.52
N PHE A 62 25.39 -6.24 20.61
CA PHE A 62 25.87 -5.90 21.94
C PHE A 62 27.34 -6.33 22.11
N LYS A 63 28.21 -5.41 22.53
CA LYS A 63 29.58 -5.74 22.94
C LYS A 63 29.59 -6.57 24.22
N ASP A 64 30.69 -7.27 24.46
CA ASP A 64 30.91 -8.07 25.67
C ASP A 64 30.79 -7.22 26.94
N GLU A 65 31.37 -6.01 26.93
CA GLU A 65 31.36 -5.09 28.06
C GLU A 65 31.23 -3.62 27.62
N TYR A 66 30.57 -2.80 28.45
CA TYR A 66 30.53 -1.34 28.32
C TYR A 66 30.91 -0.67 29.64
N SER A 67 31.57 0.48 29.55
CA SER A 67 31.97 1.25 30.75
C SER A 67 30.77 1.82 31.53
N SER A 68 29.61 1.97 30.87
CA SER A 68 28.40 2.47 31.50
C SER A 68 27.12 2.10 30.75
N LYS A 69 25.98 2.17 31.44
CA LYS A 69 24.65 2.03 30.83
C LYS A 69 24.40 3.00 29.67
N LYS A 70 24.96 4.22 29.77
CA LYS A 70 24.79 5.29 28.78
C LYS A 70 25.53 4.93 27.50
N GLU A 71 26.73 4.38 27.63
CA GLU A 71 27.51 3.89 26.50
C GLU A 71 26.81 2.73 25.81
N ALA A 72 26.35 1.73 26.57
CA ALA A 72 25.60 0.59 26.04
C ALA A 72 24.37 1.05 25.23
N PHE A 73 23.51 1.89 25.82
CA PHE A 73 22.32 2.40 25.13
C PHE A 73 22.67 3.21 23.88
N ASN A 74 23.67 4.10 23.95
CA ASN A 74 24.07 4.93 22.82
C ASN A 74 24.66 4.12 21.66
N HIS A 75 25.40 3.05 21.95
CA HIS A 75 25.92 2.16 20.91
C HIS A 75 24.79 1.51 20.12
N ILE A 76 23.84 0.86 20.81
CA ILE A 76 22.70 0.19 20.15
C ILE A 76 21.85 1.19 19.37
N ARG A 77 21.56 2.35 19.96
CA ARG A 77 20.84 3.43 19.27
C ARG A 77 21.59 3.91 18.03
N GLY A 78 22.92 4.04 18.11
CA GLY A 78 23.77 4.45 17.00
C GLY A 78 23.69 3.47 15.82
N VAL A 79 23.77 2.17 16.09
CA VAL A 79 23.62 1.11 15.08
C VAL A 79 22.24 1.19 14.42
N TRP A 80 21.17 1.28 15.22
CA TRP A 80 19.81 1.43 14.71
C TRP A 80 19.61 2.69 13.88
N THR A 81 20.13 3.84 14.32
CA THR A 81 20.06 5.11 13.57
C THR A 81 20.83 5.03 12.25
N ALA A 82 22.02 4.40 12.25
CA ALA A 82 22.80 4.20 11.03
C ALA A 82 22.03 3.36 10.00
N LEU A 83 21.41 2.26 10.44
CA LEU A 83 20.57 1.41 9.58
C LEU A 83 19.37 2.17 9.01
N LYS A 84 18.71 3.00 9.83
CA LYS A 84 17.58 3.82 9.36
C LYS A 84 17.94 4.85 8.31
N ASN A 85 19.16 5.39 8.35
CA ASN A 85 19.61 6.43 7.44
C ASN A 85 20.30 5.85 6.19
N LYS A 86 20.59 4.56 6.18
CA LYS A 86 21.13 3.86 5.01
C LYS A 86 19.98 3.51 4.06
N PRO A 87 20.17 3.67 2.73
CA PRO A 87 19.25 3.09 1.75
C PRO A 87 19.02 1.59 2.01
N ASN A 88 17.78 1.15 1.86
CA ASN A 88 17.46 -0.27 2.02
C ASN A 88 18.14 -1.13 0.97
N SER A 89 18.58 -2.32 1.35
CA SER A 89 19.06 -3.34 0.43
C SER A 89 18.30 -4.64 0.66
N TYR A 90 17.90 -5.29 -0.43
CA TYR A 90 17.27 -6.62 -0.40
C TYR A 90 18.26 -7.73 -0.82
N SER A 91 19.54 -7.42 -0.94
CA SER A 91 20.59 -8.36 -1.35
C SER A 91 20.74 -9.58 -0.44
N ASN A 92 20.47 -9.40 0.87
CA ASN A 92 20.49 -10.49 1.85
C ASN A 92 19.10 -11.14 2.06
N PHE A 93 18.09 -10.73 1.30
CA PHE A 93 16.77 -11.35 1.33
C PHE A 93 16.75 -12.56 0.40
N SER A 94 16.07 -13.62 0.84
CA SER A 94 15.83 -14.79 0.01
C SER A 94 14.40 -15.29 0.20
N LYS A 95 13.88 -16.02 -0.79
CA LYS A 95 12.54 -16.62 -0.72
C LYS A 95 12.37 -17.57 0.48
N ASP A 96 13.48 -18.08 0.99
CA ASP A 96 13.52 -18.99 2.13
C ASP A 96 13.10 -18.33 3.44
N LEU A 97 13.28 -17.02 3.56
CA LEU A 97 12.83 -16.24 4.71
C LEU A 97 11.31 -16.34 4.92
N TYR A 98 10.56 -16.56 3.84
CA TYR A 98 9.10 -16.56 3.82
C TYR A 98 8.51 -17.97 3.78
N LYS A 99 9.32 -19.03 3.73
CA LYS A 99 8.83 -20.43 3.63
C LYS A 99 7.93 -20.82 4.80
N LYS A 100 8.17 -20.25 5.99
CA LYS A 100 7.40 -20.52 7.21
C LYS A 100 6.19 -19.59 7.36
N ASP A 101 6.11 -18.53 6.55
CA ASP A 101 5.03 -17.54 6.59
C ASP A 101 3.83 -18.05 5.79
N VAL A 102 3.17 -19.09 6.32
CA VAL A 102 1.93 -19.61 5.74
C VAL A 102 0.76 -18.81 6.28
N ARG A 103 0.32 -17.81 5.51
CA ARG A 103 -0.89 -17.07 5.86
C ARG A 103 -2.12 -17.96 5.73
N LYS A 104 -2.80 -18.19 6.85
CA LYS A 104 -4.09 -18.89 6.91
C LYS A 104 -5.19 -17.86 7.01
N VAL A 105 -6.13 -17.87 6.07
CA VAL A 105 -7.34 -17.05 6.12
C VAL A 105 -8.58 -17.93 6.23
N SER A 106 -9.57 -17.49 7.00
CA SER A 106 -10.90 -18.09 7.05
C SER A 106 -11.93 -17.14 6.44
N PHE A 107 -12.96 -17.71 5.83
CA PHE A 107 -14.05 -16.96 5.23
C PHE A 107 -15.19 -16.83 6.20
N THR A 108 -15.76 -15.63 6.29
CA THR A 108 -16.93 -15.31 7.08
C THR A 108 -17.91 -14.52 6.23
N LYS A 109 -19.19 -14.63 6.58
CA LYS A 109 -20.25 -13.81 5.98
C LYS A 109 -20.75 -12.81 7.02
N PHE A 110 -21.11 -11.62 6.56
CA PHE A 110 -21.77 -10.61 7.38
C PHE A 110 -22.89 -9.97 6.58
N LYS A 111 -23.76 -9.21 7.25
CA LYS A 111 -24.87 -8.50 6.64
C LYS A 111 -24.71 -7.02 6.93
N SER A 112 -24.53 -6.21 5.89
CA SER A 112 -24.64 -4.75 6.01
C SER A 112 -26.08 -4.32 5.76
N ASP A 113 -26.50 -3.26 6.44
CA ASP A 113 -27.78 -2.56 6.17
C ASP A 113 -27.60 -1.36 5.23
N THR A 114 -26.35 -1.03 4.84
CA THR A 114 -26.02 0.11 3.97
C THR A 114 -25.41 -0.32 2.64
N SER A 115 -25.45 0.57 1.63
CA SER A 115 -25.04 0.35 0.23
C SER A 115 -23.54 0.10 -0.01
N ALA A 116 -22.76 -0.16 1.05
CA ALA A 116 -21.30 -0.28 1.04
C ALA A 116 -20.55 0.93 0.43
N LEU A 117 -21.27 2.01 0.12
CA LEU A 117 -20.76 3.25 -0.46
C LEU A 117 -20.16 4.11 0.65
N GLY A 118 -18.86 4.37 0.56
CA GLY A 118 -18.12 5.19 1.51
C GLY A 118 -17.26 6.24 0.81
N ALA A 119 -16.66 7.12 1.62
CA ALA A 119 -15.61 8.01 1.17
C ALA A 119 -14.24 7.39 1.48
N CYS A 120 -13.26 7.61 0.61
CA CYS A 120 -11.89 7.20 0.87
C CYS A 120 -11.36 7.89 2.15
N PRO A 121 -10.87 7.14 3.16
CA PRO A 121 -10.56 7.68 4.48
C PRO A 121 -9.28 8.52 4.53
N VAL A 122 -8.61 8.73 3.40
CA VAL A 122 -7.31 9.42 3.32
C VAL A 122 -7.41 10.83 2.76
N ALA A 123 -8.62 11.28 2.40
CA ALA A 123 -8.85 12.65 1.93
C ALA A 123 -8.42 13.68 2.98
N SER A 124 -7.74 14.73 2.52
CA SER A 124 -7.25 15.81 3.37
C SER A 124 -7.10 17.08 2.56
N SER A 125 -7.38 18.24 3.17
CA SER A 125 -7.14 19.56 2.59
C SER A 125 -5.64 19.88 2.40
N GLY A 126 -4.77 19.23 3.18
CA GLY A 126 -3.31 19.34 3.04
C GLY A 126 -2.72 18.53 1.87
N THR A 127 -3.58 17.90 1.06
CA THR A 127 -3.23 17.14 -0.14
C THR A 127 -4.05 17.64 -1.32
N ARG A 128 -3.83 17.11 -2.53
CA ARG A 128 -4.80 17.20 -3.63
C ARG A 128 -5.40 15.82 -3.85
N CYS A 129 -6.61 15.64 -3.35
CA CYS A 129 -7.28 14.34 -3.31
C CYS A 129 -8.24 14.18 -4.49
N CYS A 130 -8.36 12.95 -4.97
CA CYS A 130 -9.34 12.54 -5.96
C CYS A 130 -10.76 12.37 -5.40
N ASN A 131 -10.99 12.68 -4.11
CA ASN A 131 -12.28 12.54 -3.41
C ASN A 131 -12.98 11.20 -3.65
N LEU A 132 -12.19 10.12 -3.84
CA LEU A 132 -12.67 8.82 -4.27
C LEU A 132 -13.79 8.30 -3.37
N MET A 133 -14.90 7.90 -3.97
CA MET A 133 -15.93 7.11 -3.32
C MET A 133 -15.60 5.62 -3.47
N THR A 134 -16.01 4.77 -2.52
CA THR A 134 -15.64 3.35 -2.52
C THR A 134 -16.85 2.45 -2.36
N LEU A 135 -16.87 1.32 -3.07
CA LEU A 135 -17.82 0.22 -2.85
C LEU A 135 -17.08 -0.98 -2.26
N ASP A 136 -17.30 -1.22 -0.96
CA ASP A 136 -16.58 -2.20 -0.18
C ASP A 136 -17.39 -3.50 0.02
N ALA A 137 -17.31 -4.39 -0.98
CA ALA A 137 -18.02 -5.68 -0.96
C ALA A 137 -17.39 -6.74 -0.03
N VAL A 138 -16.08 -6.63 0.20
CA VAL A 138 -15.29 -7.61 0.95
C VAL A 138 -14.42 -6.90 1.96
N GLN A 139 -14.51 -7.31 3.23
CA GLN A 139 -13.65 -6.80 4.29
C GLN A 139 -12.43 -7.70 4.46
N SER A 140 -11.25 -7.07 4.51
CA SER A 140 -9.93 -7.72 4.54
C SER A 140 -9.50 -8.28 3.19
N CYS A 141 -8.19 -8.49 3.03
CA CYS A 141 -7.58 -8.97 1.79
C CYS A 141 -6.77 -10.24 2.06
N GLY A 142 -6.77 -11.20 1.12
CA GLY A 142 -5.94 -12.40 1.24
C GLY A 142 -4.47 -12.19 0.83
N PHE A 143 -4.13 -11.07 0.19
CA PHE A 143 -2.74 -10.69 -0.06
C PHE A 143 -2.03 -10.24 1.20
N ASP A 144 -0.73 -10.50 1.27
CA ASP A 144 0.07 -10.32 2.48
C ASP A 144 1.16 -9.25 2.37
N CYS A 145 0.84 -8.14 1.69
CA CYS A 145 1.79 -7.03 1.55
C CYS A 145 2.24 -6.52 2.93
N SER A 146 3.55 -6.30 3.08
CA SER A 146 4.17 -5.92 4.35
C SER A 146 3.73 -4.54 4.84
N TYR A 147 3.56 -3.61 3.91
CA TYR A 147 3.12 -2.24 4.11
C TYR A 147 1.59 -2.08 4.21
N CYS A 148 0.82 -3.17 4.17
CA CYS A 148 -0.64 -3.11 4.03
C CYS A 148 -1.35 -2.47 5.24
N SER A 149 -2.07 -1.38 4.99
CA SER A 149 -2.91 -0.72 6.00
C SER A 149 -4.21 -1.50 6.28
N ILE A 150 -4.79 -2.20 5.29
CA ILE A 150 -6.05 -2.97 5.43
C ILE A 150 -5.92 -4.02 6.54
N GLN A 151 -4.82 -4.77 6.57
CA GLN A 151 -4.56 -5.75 7.63
C GLN A 151 -4.50 -5.13 9.03
N SER A 152 -4.23 -3.83 9.09
CA SER A 152 -4.21 -3.08 10.35
C SER A 152 -5.59 -2.61 10.80
N PHE A 153 -6.62 -2.66 9.95
CA PHE A 153 -7.97 -2.22 10.30
C PHE A 153 -8.96 -3.36 10.47
N TYR A 154 -8.80 -4.47 9.75
CA TYR A 154 -9.75 -5.58 9.77
C TYR A 154 -9.27 -6.79 10.60
N ASN A 155 -10.21 -7.67 10.94
CA ASN A 155 -9.97 -8.85 11.75
C ASN A 155 -8.86 -9.73 11.16
N GLN A 156 -7.80 -9.94 11.94
CA GLN A 156 -6.66 -10.75 11.54
C GLN A 156 -7.15 -12.14 11.09
N ASN A 157 -6.77 -12.53 9.87
CA ASN A 157 -7.04 -13.83 9.26
C ASN A 157 -8.51 -14.17 8.95
N LYS A 158 -9.45 -13.21 9.02
CA LYS A 158 -10.84 -13.40 8.57
C LYS A 158 -11.14 -12.52 7.36
N ILE A 159 -11.70 -13.10 6.30
CA ILE A 159 -12.20 -12.39 5.13
C ILE A 159 -13.72 -12.39 5.20
N GLY A 160 -14.32 -11.20 5.25
CA GLY A 160 -15.76 -11.02 5.35
C GLY A 160 -16.38 -10.73 3.98
N PHE A 161 -17.40 -11.49 3.60
CA PHE A 161 -18.24 -11.21 2.42
C PHE A 161 -19.60 -10.68 2.87
N ASP A 162 -20.05 -9.56 2.32
CA ASP A 162 -21.37 -9.00 2.62
C ASP A 162 -22.46 -9.73 1.81
N GLU A 163 -23.33 -10.48 2.49
CA GLU A 163 -24.44 -11.21 1.85
C GLU A 163 -25.49 -10.27 1.25
N ASN A 164 -25.60 -9.06 1.78
CA ASN A 164 -26.55 -8.07 1.31
C ASN A 164 -25.97 -7.16 0.22
N PHE A 165 -24.71 -7.34 -0.20
CA PHE A 165 -24.02 -6.43 -1.10
C PHE A 165 -24.82 -6.14 -2.38
N LYS A 166 -25.24 -7.18 -3.11
CA LYS A 166 -26.06 -7.04 -4.33
C LYS A 166 -27.37 -6.31 -4.06
N LYS A 167 -28.07 -6.67 -2.99
CA LYS A 167 -29.35 -6.07 -2.60
C LYS A 167 -29.19 -4.58 -2.28
N ASN A 168 -28.18 -4.23 -1.49
CA ASN A 168 -27.95 -2.86 -1.04
C ASN A 168 -27.39 -1.98 -2.17
N LEU A 169 -26.67 -2.57 -3.12
CA LEU A 169 -26.21 -1.86 -4.31
C LEU A 169 -27.38 -1.51 -5.25
N LEU A 170 -28.38 -2.39 -5.39
CA LEU A 170 -29.60 -2.11 -6.17
C LEU A 170 -30.48 -1.01 -5.56
N SER A 171 -30.42 -0.79 -4.24
CA SER A 171 -31.18 0.27 -3.57
C SER A 171 -30.47 1.62 -3.60
N LEU A 172 -29.19 1.67 -3.98
CA LEU A 172 -28.43 2.91 -4.10
C LEU A 172 -29.01 3.81 -5.19
N LYS A 173 -29.34 5.06 -4.84
CA LYS A 173 -29.80 6.08 -5.77
C LYS A 173 -28.71 7.13 -5.95
N LEU A 174 -28.21 7.24 -7.18
CA LEU A 174 -27.27 8.28 -7.59
C LEU A 174 -27.98 9.32 -8.45
N ASP A 175 -27.49 10.55 -8.42
CA ASP A 175 -28.00 11.63 -9.26
C ASP A 175 -27.47 11.47 -10.69
N PRO A 176 -28.31 11.17 -11.69
CA PRO A 176 -27.86 10.93 -13.06
C PRO A 176 -27.26 12.18 -13.73
N SER A 177 -27.48 13.38 -13.18
CA SER A 177 -26.88 14.62 -13.68
C SER A 177 -25.42 14.80 -13.26
N LYS A 178 -24.93 14.01 -12.29
CA LYS A 178 -23.57 14.06 -11.78
C LYS A 178 -22.72 12.93 -12.32
N THR A 179 -21.44 13.21 -12.54
CA THR A 179 -20.44 12.16 -12.82
C THR A 179 -19.80 11.72 -11.52
N TYR A 180 -19.73 10.41 -11.30
CA TYR A 180 -19.11 9.83 -10.11
C TYR A 180 -17.85 9.05 -10.48
N HIS A 181 -16.82 9.10 -9.63
CA HIS A 181 -15.70 8.15 -9.67
C HIS A 181 -15.78 7.28 -8.42
N ILE A 182 -16.10 6.00 -8.63
CA ILE A 182 -16.30 5.04 -7.55
C ILE A 182 -15.28 3.93 -7.72
N GLY A 183 -14.38 3.80 -6.75
CA GLY A 183 -13.42 2.72 -6.67
C GLY A 183 -13.96 1.50 -5.96
N THR A 184 -13.37 0.36 -6.28
CA THR A 184 -13.48 -0.86 -5.49
C THR A 184 -12.10 -1.20 -4.94
N GLY A 185 -12.04 -2.04 -3.90
CA GLY A 185 -10.76 -2.49 -3.36
C GLY A 185 -10.12 -1.54 -2.34
N GLN A 186 -10.93 -0.76 -1.61
CA GLN A 186 -10.44 0.03 -0.48
C GLN A 186 -10.24 -0.84 0.77
N SER A 187 -11.13 -1.80 0.99
CA SER A 187 -11.10 -2.75 2.12
C SER A 187 -10.63 -4.17 1.76
N SER A 188 -10.40 -4.45 0.47
CA SER A 188 -9.90 -5.70 -0.09
C SER A 188 -9.18 -5.42 -1.42
N ASP A 189 -8.81 -6.45 -2.20
CA ASP A 189 -8.47 -6.32 -3.61
C ASP A 189 -9.69 -6.63 -4.50
N SER A 190 -9.92 -5.83 -5.55
CA SER A 190 -11.15 -5.90 -6.36
C SER A 190 -11.28 -7.16 -7.19
N LEU A 191 -10.17 -7.73 -7.67
CA LEU A 191 -10.19 -8.86 -8.61
C LEU A 191 -9.70 -10.16 -7.98
N MET A 192 -9.02 -10.11 -6.83
CA MET A 192 -8.51 -11.28 -6.12
C MET A 192 -9.53 -12.42 -6.01
N TRP A 193 -10.77 -12.10 -5.63
CA TRP A 193 -11.79 -13.09 -5.32
C TRP A 193 -12.57 -13.62 -6.52
N GLY A 194 -12.35 -13.07 -7.72
CA GLY A 194 -13.20 -13.33 -8.88
C GLY A 194 -14.67 -13.03 -8.57
N ASN A 195 -15.60 -13.73 -9.24
CA ASN A 195 -17.03 -13.57 -9.01
C ASN A 195 -17.57 -14.38 -7.81
N LYS A 196 -16.76 -14.56 -6.77
CA LYS A 196 -17.20 -15.25 -5.55
C LYS A 196 -18.36 -14.48 -4.91
N GLU A 197 -19.38 -15.20 -4.46
CA GLU A 197 -20.64 -14.64 -3.93
C GLU A 197 -21.35 -13.64 -4.89
N GLY A 198 -21.09 -13.70 -6.21
CA GLY A 198 -21.77 -12.84 -7.20
C GLY A 198 -21.36 -11.36 -7.15
N ILE A 199 -20.19 -11.04 -6.58
CA ILE A 199 -19.73 -9.65 -6.43
C ILE A 199 -19.54 -8.97 -7.78
N LEU A 200 -18.92 -9.64 -8.75
CA LEU A 200 -18.66 -9.05 -10.06
C LEU A 200 -19.94 -8.95 -10.88
N ASP A 201 -20.90 -9.89 -10.72
CA ASP A 201 -22.24 -9.74 -11.30
C ASP A 201 -22.90 -8.45 -10.81
N ALA A 202 -22.92 -8.25 -9.48
CA ALA A 202 -23.54 -7.08 -8.86
C ALA A 202 -22.89 -5.77 -9.32
N LEU A 203 -21.57 -5.73 -9.42
CA LEU A 203 -20.84 -4.54 -9.87
C LEU A 203 -21.03 -4.26 -11.37
N PHE A 204 -21.11 -5.30 -12.21
CA PHE A 204 -21.39 -5.13 -13.64
C PHE A 204 -22.82 -4.64 -13.86
N ASP A 205 -23.80 -5.21 -13.15
CA ASP A 205 -25.19 -4.76 -13.19
C ASP A 205 -25.31 -3.29 -12.76
N PHE A 206 -24.61 -2.92 -11.68
CA PHE A 206 -24.54 -1.54 -11.20
C PHE A 206 -23.92 -0.59 -12.23
N ALA A 207 -22.81 -0.97 -12.86
CA ALA A 207 -22.17 -0.15 -13.89
C ALA A 207 -23.10 0.08 -15.11
N ARG A 208 -23.81 -0.96 -15.56
CA ARG A 208 -24.80 -0.85 -16.66
C ARG A 208 -25.96 0.08 -16.30
N ALA A 209 -26.45 -0.04 -15.07
CA ALA A 209 -27.58 0.78 -14.61
C ALA A 209 -27.20 2.26 -14.39
N ASN A 210 -25.91 2.59 -14.25
CA ASN A 210 -25.41 3.93 -13.93
C ASN A 210 -24.28 4.35 -14.89
N PRO A 211 -24.58 4.69 -16.15
CA PRO A 211 -23.56 5.06 -17.14
C PRO A 211 -22.78 6.34 -16.79
N ASN A 212 -23.31 7.17 -15.88
CA ASN A 212 -22.64 8.35 -15.32
C ASN A 212 -21.59 8.04 -14.23
N VAL A 213 -21.43 6.76 -13.86
CA VAL A 213 -20.43 6.31 -12.88
C VAL A 213 -19.22 5.73 -13.60
N ILE A 214 -18.04 6.24 -13.26
CA ILE A 214 -16.75 5.63 -13.60
C ILE A 214 -16.43 4.64 -12.48
N LEU A 215 -16.58 3.34 -12.76
CA LEU A 215 -16.37 2.27 -11.78
C LEU A 215 -14.95 1.70 -11.93
N GLU A 216 -14.10 1.95 -10.94
CA GLU A 216 -12.71 1.52 -10.94
C GLU A 216 -12.50 0.21 -10.19
N PHE A 217 -11.87 -0.77 -10.83
CA PHE A 217 -11.39 -2.01 -10.23
C PHE A 217 -9.88 -1.94 -10.00
N LYS A 218 -9.47 -1.76 -8.74
CA LYS A 218 -8.06 -1.68 -8.36
C LYS A 218 -7.53 -3.01 -7.89
N THR A 219 -6.43 -3.47 -8.48
CA THR A 219 -5.90 -4.80 -8.15
C THR A 219 -4.37 -4.92 -8.15
N LYS A 220 -3.88 -5.94 -7.44
CA LYS A 220 -2.54 -6.54 -7.53
C LYS A 220 -2.59 -7.99 -8.04
N SER A 221 -3.75 -8.44 -8.49
CA SER A 221 -4.00 -9.79 -9.00
C SER A 221 -3.88 -9.86 -10.52
N ASN A 222 -3.89 -11.09 -11.05
CA ASN A 222 -4.07 -11.40 -12.46
C ASN A 222 -5.39 -12.15 -12.71
N ASN A 223 -6.34 -12.11 -11.75
CA ASN A 223 -7.58 -12.87 -11.82
C ASN A 223 -8.64 -12.11 -12.65
N ILE A 224 -8.46 -12.13 -13.98
CA ILE A 224 -9.29 -11.39 -14.93
C ILE A 224 -10.26 -12.26 -15.71
N LYS A 225 -10.37 -13.56 -15.38
CA LYS A 225 -11.16 -14.55 -16.13
C LYS A 225 -12.59 -14.06 -16.38
N TYR A 226 -13.24 -13.54 -15.35
CA TYR A 226 -14.60 -13.04 -15.44
C TYR A 226 -14.74 -11.90 -16.48
N PHE A 227 -13.78 -10.99 -16.56
CA PHE A 227 -13.79 -9.89 -17.54
C PHE A 227 -13.56 -10.40 -18.97
N LEU A 228 -12.76 -11.45 -19.15
CA LEU A 228 -12.52 -12.04 -20.46
C LEU A 228 -13.76 -12.76 -21.00
N GLU A 229 -14.51 -13.42 -20.12
CA GLU A 229 -15.67 -14.26 -20.46
C GLU A 229 -16.99 -13.50 -20.58
N ASN A 230 -17.04 -12.23 -20.15
CA ASN A 230 -18.27 -11.42 -20.15
C ASN A 230 -18.12 -10.15 -21.00
N ASP A 231 -19.26 -9.53 -21.31
CA ASP A 231 -19.31 -8.19 -21.87
C ASP A 231 -19.12 -7.15 -20.76
N VAL A 232 -18.08 -6.34 -20.90
CA VAL A 232 -17.61 -5.40 -19.87
C VAL A 232 -18.24 -4.02 -20.14
N PRO A 233 -19.05 -3.47 -19.22
CA PRO A 233 -19.59 -2.13 -19.35
C PRO A 233 -18.50 -1.07 -19.59
N LYS A 234 -18.71 -0.19 -20.56
CA LYS A 234 -17.69 0.79 -21.02
C LYS A 234 -17.24 1.77 -19.94
N ASN A 235 -18.07 2.00 -18.94
CA ASN A 235 -17.78 2.86 -17.79
C ASN A 235 -17.03 2.15 -16.66
N ILE A 236 -16.60 0.90 -16.88
CA ILE A 236 -15.66 0.20 -16.01
C ILE A 236 -14.22 0.47 -16.48
N ILE A 237 -13.36 0.83 -15.53
CA ILE A 237 -11.91 0.89 -15.72
C ILE A 237 -11.22 -0.11 -14.79
N CYS A 238 -10.12 -0.72 -15.24
CA CYS A 238 -9.32 -1.63 -14.43
C CYS A 238 -7.92 -1.07 -14.19
N THR A 239 -7.51 -0.96 -12.93
CA THR A 239 -6.23 -0.36 -12.57
C THR A 239 -5.35 -1.33 -11.81
N TRP A 240 -4.06 -1.35 -12.15
CA TRP A 240 -3.08 -2.23 -11.51
C TRP A 240 -2.15 -1.42 -10.63
N SER A 241 -1.95 -1.86 -9.39
CA SER A 241 -0.78 -1.41 -8.64
C SER A 241 0.46 -2.08 -9.21
N LEU A 242 1.43 -1.29 -9.66
CA LEU A 242 2.70 -1.77 -10.17
C LEU A 242 3.83 -1.36 -9.21
N SER A 243 4.87 -2.19 -9.18
CA SER A 243 6.10 -1.95 -8.45
C SER A 243 7.23 -2.75 -9.10
N THR A 244 8.45 -2.56 -8.62
CA THR A 244 9.63 -3.27 -9.11
C THR A 244 9.57 -4.75 -8.73
N PRO A 245 10.18 -5.67 -9.51
CA PRO A 245 10.27 -7.09 -9.14
C PRO A 245 10.88 -7.30 -7.74
N THR A 246 11.84 -6.45 -7.34
CA THR A 246 12.44 -6.43 -6.01
C THR A 246 11.41 -6.19 -4.92
N ILE A 247 10.59 -5.14 -5.02
CA ILE A 247 9.54 -4.87 -4.03
C ILE A 247 8.44 -5.91 -4.07
N ILE A 248 8.01 -6.35 -5.25
CA ILE A 248 6.95 -7.36 -5.35
C ILE A 248 7.36 -8.66 -4.66
N THR A 249 8.59 -9.11 -4.87
CA THR A 249 9.10 -10.36 -4.29
C THR A 249 9.24 -10.28 -2.77
N ASN A 250 9.77 -9.16 -2.27
CA ASN A 250 10.14 -9.05 -0.86
C ASN A 250 9.05 -8.44 0.04
N GLU A 251 8.09 -7.71 -0.53
CA GLU A 251 7.14 -6.91 0.25
C GLU A 251 5.67 -7.10 -0.18
N GLU A 252 5.38 -7.71 -1.33
CA GLU A 252 4.02 -7.92 -1.85
C GLU A 252 3.62 -9.40 -1.90
N HIS A 253 3.75 -10.10 -0.77
CA HIS A 253 3.49 -11.53 -0.71
C HIS A 253 2.07 -11.93 -1.15
N LEU A 254 1.96 -13.10 -1.79
CA LEU A 254 0.74 -13.70 -2.33
C LEU A 254 0.06 -12.91 -3.46
N THR A 255 0.66 -11.82 -3.94
CA THR A 255 0.19 -11.07 -5.10
C THR A 255 0.70 -11.66 -6.43
N ALA A 256 0.18 -11.18 -7.56
CA ALA A 256 0.73 -11.52 -8.86
C ALA A 256 2.09 -10.83 -9.09
N SER A 257 3.01 -11.47 -9.82
CA SER A 257 4.26 -10.84 -10.26
C SER A 257 4.00 -9.68 -11.23
N LEU A 258 5.01 -8.82 -11.44
CA LEU A 258 4.93 -7.71 -12.40
C LEU A 258 4.45 -8.20 -13.78
N ASP A 259 5.07 -9.26 -14.31
CA ASP A 259 4.73 -9.79 -15.63
C ASP A 259 3.28 -10.27 -15.71
N LYS A 260 2.77 -10.91 -14.65
CA LYS A 260 1.38 -11.36 -14.59
C LYS A 260 0.40 -10.19 -14.52
N ARG A 261 0.76 -9.10 -13.82
CA ARG A 261 -0.06 -7.88 -13.78
C ARG A 261 -0.09 -7.19 -15.14
N LEU A 262 1.07 -6.99 -15.77
CA LEU A 262 1.17 -6.38 -17.09
C LEU A 262 0.46 -7.22 -18.16
N ALA A 263 0.60 -8.55 -18.13
CA ALA A 263 -0.11 -9.44 -19.05
C ALA A 263 -1.63 -9.38 -18.86
N ALA A 264 -2.11 -9.34 -17.61
CA ALA A 264 -3.54 -9.18 -17.32
C ALA A 264 -4.07 -7.82 -17.79
N ALA A 265 -3.34 -6.74 -17.53
CA ALA A 265 -3.68 -5.40 -18.02
C ALA A 265 -3.72 -5.35 -19.55
N LYS A 266 -2.76 -5.98 -20.22
CA LYS A 266 -2.69 -6.03 -21.69
C LYS A 266 -3.87 -6.79 -22.27
N ALA A 267 -4.22 -7.95 -21.71
CA ALA A 267 -5.37 -8.73 -22.14
C ALA A 267 -6.69 -7.97 -22.02
N LEU A 268 -6.87 -7.17 -20.96
CA LEU A 268 -8.06 -6.33 -20.81
C LEU A 268 -8.05 -5.11 -21.75
N SER A 269 -6.89 -4.48 -21.94
CA SER A 269 -6.73 -3.39 -22.91
C SER A 269 -7.00 -3.83 -24.36
N ASP A 270 -6.61 -5.06 -24.71
CA ASP A 270 -6.88 -5.67 -26.02
C ASP A 270 -8.37 -5.97 -26.23
N LYS A 271 -9.12 -6.20 -25.14
CA LYS A 271 -10.58 -6.30 -25.12
C LYS A 271 -11.27 -4.92 -25.04
N ASN A 272 -10.54 -3.83 -25.31
CA ASN A 272 -11.03 -2.44 -25.22
C ASN A 272 -11.51 -2.00 -23.83
N VAL A 273 -11.12 -2.70 -22.76
CA VAL A 273 -11.31 -2.20 -21.40
C VAL A 273 -10.26 -1.13 -21.13
N LEU A 274 -10.69 0.03 -20.65
CA LEU A 274 -9.78 1.10 -20.25
C LEU A 274 -9.01 0.70 -18.99
N ILE A 275 -7.71 1.01 -18.98
CA ILE A 275 -6.81 0.58 -17.92
C ILE A 275 -6.08 1.76 -17.25
N GLY A 276 -5.47 1.53 -16.08
CA GLY A 276 -4.60 2.51 -15.45
C GLY A 276 -3.58 1.87 -14.52
N PHE A 277 -2.61 2.67 -14.06
CA PHE A 277 -1.50 2.16 -13.25
C PHE A 277 -1.27 3.01 -11.99
N HIS A 278 -1.14 2.33 -10.86
CA HIS A 278 -0.79 2.96 -9.59
C HIS A 278 0.61 2.53 -9.17
N PHE A 279 1.54 3.47 -9.10
CA PHE A 279 2.81 3.30 -8.40
C PHE A 279 2.63 3.82 -6.98
N HIS A 280 1.91 3.03 -6.18
CA HIS A 280 1.61 3.36 -4.79
C HIS A 280 1.68 2.06 -3.94
N PRO A 281 2.75 1.87 -3.15
CA PRO A 281 3.85 2.80 -2.91
C PRO A 281 5.01 2.71 -3.93
N ILE A 282 5.66 3.84 -4.22
CA ILE A 282 7.07 3.89 -4.61
C ILE A 282 7.91 3.75 -3.33
N VAL A 283 8.91 2.87 -3.36
CA VAL A 283 9.75 2.54 -2.19
C VAL A 283 11.21 2.83 -2.50
N GLN A 284 11.91 3.51 -1.58
CA GLN A 284 13.35 3.77 -1.67
C GLN A 284 14.15 2.55 -1.24
N TYR A 285 15.10 2.15 -2.08
CA TYR A 285 16.12 1.14 -1.78
C TYR A 285 17.31 1.37 -2.74
N GLU A 286 18.41 0.63 -2.58
CA GLU A 286 19.57 0.71 -3.48
C GLU A 286 19.13 0.49 -4.94
N ASN A 287 19.49 1.40 -5.85
CA ASN A 287 19.17 1.36 -7.29
C ASN A 287 17.67 1.44 -7.66
N TYR A 288 16.79 1.87 -6.74
CA TYR A 288 15.35 1.89 -7.01
C TYR A 288 14.95 2.74 -8.23
N LEU A 289 15.61 3.88 -8.48
CA LEU A 289 15.30 4.73 -9.64
C LEU A 289 15.48 3.97 -10.95
N GLU A 290 16.58 3.23 -11.09
CA GLU A 290 16.86 2.42 -12.28
C GLU A 290 15.80 1.32 -12.45
N GLU A 291 15.55 0.53 -11.41
CA GLU A 291 14.56 -0.56 -11.47
C GLU A 291 13.14 -0.04 -11.76
N TYR A 292 12.72 1.07 -11.15
CA TYR A 292 11.42 1.69 -11.47
C TYR A 292 11.40 2.26 -12.89
N GLY A 293 12.51 2.85 -13.36
CA GLY A 293 12.69 3.31 -14.73
C GLY A 293 12.45 2.21 -15.77
N GLU A 294 12.94 0.99 -15.49
CA GLU A 294 12.66 -0.18 -16.33
C GLU A 294 11.16 -0.53 -16.34
N VAL A 295 10.48 -0.48 -15.19
CA VAL A 295 9.03 -0.72 -15.13
C VAL A 295 8.27 0.34 -15.91
N TYR A 296 8.63 1.62 -15.79
CA TYR A 296 8.00 2.71 -16.53
C TYR A 296 8.18 2.52 -18.03
N LYS A 297 9.40 2.21 -18.47
CA LYS A 297 9.71 1.92 -19.87
C LYS A 297 8.84 0.79 -20.41
N ARG A 298 8.71 -0.31 -19.66
CA ARG A 298 7.84 -1.44 -20.05
C ARG A 298 6.37 -1.01 -20.20
N VAL A 299 5.86 -0.16 -19.32
CA VAL A 299 4.50 0.38 -19.44
C VAL A 299 4.37 1.22 -20.71
N VAL A 300 5.33 2.11 -20.99
CA VAL A 300 5.31 2.94 -22.21
C VAL A 300 5.36 2.10 -23.48
N ASP A 301 6.19 1.05 -23.51
CA ASP A 301 6.39 0.21 -24.69
C ASP A 301 5.20 -0.74 -24.95
N MET A 302 4.50 -1.19 -23.90
CA MET A 302 3.48 -2.24 -24.01
C MET A 302 2.06 -1.74 -24.26
N PHE A 303 1.76 -0.48 -23.95
CA PHE A 303 0.39 0.03 -23.91
C PHE A 303 0.21 1.28 -24.76
N ASP A 304 -0.99 1.40 -25.32
CA ASP A 304 -1.43 2.62 -25.99
C ASP A 304 -1.90 3.65 -24.94
N SER A 305 -1.27 4.84 -24.93
CA SER A 305 -1.63 5.95 -24.03
C SER A 305 -3.12 6.32 -24.13
N LYS A 306 -3.76 6.13 -25.29
CA LYS A 306 -5.19 6.41 -25.47
C LYS A 306 -6.07 5.48 -24.65
N LYS A 307 -5.63 4.23 -24.42
CA LYS A 307 -6.32 3.24 -23.59
C LYS A 307 -5.94 3.27 -22.10
N VAL A 308 -4.93 4.06 -21.73
CA VAL A 308 -4.54 4.29 -20.34
C VAL A 308 -5.22 5.56 -19.82
N VAL A 309 -6.05 5.45 -18.78
CA VAL A 309 -6.80 6.59 -18.22
C VAL A 309 -6.01 7.37 -17.19
N LEU A 310 -5.18 6.69 -16.40
CA LEU A 310 -4.44 7.29 -15.31
C LEU A 310 -3.09 6.63 -15.05
N ILE A 311 -2.16 7.44 -14.53
CA ILE A 311 -1.00 6.99 -13.78
C ILE A 311 -0.96 7.78 -12.46
N SER A 312 -0.88 7.08 -11.33
CA SER A 312 -0.76 7.72 -10.02
C SER A 312 0.55 7.39 -9.34
N PHE A 313 1.11 8.35 -8.62
CA PHE A 313 2.28 8.15 -7.75
C PHE A 313 1.91 8.36 -6.28
N GLY A 314 2.51 7.58 -5.39
CA GLY A 314 2.35 7.76 -3.95
C GLY A 314 3.41 6.97 -3.20
N THR A 315 3.67 7.34 -1.96
CA THR A 315 4.70 6.71 -1.12
C THR A 315 4.13 6.01 0.10
N LEU A 316 4.98 5.23 0.78
CA LEU A 316 4.68 4.65 2.07
C LEU A 316 4.22 5.72 3.05
N THR A 317 2.99 5.60 3.53
CA THR A 317 2.40 6.55 4.46
C THR A 317 1.72 5.80 5.59
N PHE A 318 2.24 5.95 6.81
CA PHE A 318 1.81 5.17 7.96
C PHE A 318 1.21 6.04 9.06
N ILE A 319 0.23 5.47 9.75
CA ILE A 319 -0.19 5.93 11.08
C ILE A 319 0.45 5.05 12.14
N LYS A 320 0.65 5.58 13.35
CA LYS A 320 1.29 4.84 14.46
C LYS A 320 0.68 3.45 14.72
N PRO A 321 -0.66 3.24 14.67
CA PRO A 321 -1.25 1.91 14.83
C PRO A 321 -0.80 0.90 13.77
N VAL A 322 -0.64 1.33 12.52
CA VAL A 322 -0.19 0.47 11.41
C VAL A 322 1.26 0.02 11.65
N MET A 323 2.14 0.96 12.01
CA MET A 323 3.55 0.64 12.29
C MET A 323 3.68 -0.38 13.43
N LYS A 324 2.94 -0.19 14.51
CA LYS A 324 2.93 -1.15 15.64
C LYS A 324 2.48 -2.54 15.22
N LYS A 325 1.50 -2.63 14.31
CA LYS A 325 1.04 -3.91 13.78
C LYS A 325 2.08 -4.56 12.88
N ILE A 326 2.75 -3.80 12.02
CA ILE A 326 3.89 -4.30 11.22
C ILE A 326 4.98 -4.84 12.15
N GLN A 327 5.34 -4.10 13.21
CA GLN A 327 6.34 -4.53 14.19
C GLN A 327 5.93 -5.77 15.00
N ALA A 328 4.64 -6.09 15.05
CA ALA A 328 4.13 -7.26 15.73
C ALA A 328 3.99 -8.48 14.79
N ARG A 329 4.22 -8.31 13.49
CA ARG A 329 4.20 -9.43 12.53
C ARG A 329 5.53 -10.18 12.57
N SER A 330 5.49 -11.45 12.20
CA SER A 330 6.61 -12.40 12.33
C SER A 330 7.41 -12.64 11.05
N PHE A 331 7.32 -11.76 10.05
CA PHE A 331 7.99 -11.90 8.75
C PHE A 331 9.01 -10.78 8.52
N LYS A 332 9.97 -11.01 7.62
CA LYS A 332 11.06 -10.06 7.31
C LYS A 332 10.58 -8.97 6.36
N THR A 333 10.93 -7.71 6.64
CA THR A 333 10.57 -6.54 5.84
C THR A 333 11.52 -5.38 6.09
N LYS A 334 11.76 -4.55 5.07
CA LYS A 334 12.52 -3.29 5.17
C LYS A 334 11.64 -2.04 5.22
N ILE A 335 10.32 -2.18 5.12
CA ILE A 335 9.38 -1.06 4.94
C ILE A 335 9.41 0.00 6.05
N LEU A 336 9.82 -0.37 7.28
CA LEU A 336 9.98 0.59 8.38
C LEU A 336 11.42 1.06 8.59
N GLN A 337 12.39 0.52 7.84
CA GLN A 337 13.79 0.95 7.83
C GLN A 337 13.92 2.18 6.93
N MET A 338 13.43 3.31 7.42
CA MET A 338 13.54 4.59 6.73
C MET A 338 13.38 5.76 7.70
N PRO A 339 14.01 6.92 7.46
CA PRO A 339 13.74 8.12 8.23
C PRO A 339 12.25 8.47 8.11
N PHE A 340 11.63 8.79 9.24
CA PHE A 340 10.20 9.14 9.27
C PHE A 340 10.06 10.65 9.44
N GLU A 341 9.42 11.29 8.47
CA GLU A 341 9.00 12.68 8.57
C GLU A 341 7.48 12.79 8.69
N ASN A 342 7.02 13.88 9.31
CA ASN A 342 5.59 14.15 9.45
C ASN A 342 4.99 14.51 8.09
N ALA A 343 4.00 13.74 7.66
CA ALA A 343 3.21 13.97 6.47
C ALA A 343 1.72 14.11 6.86
N ASN A 344 1.30 15.32 7.22
CA ASN A 344 -0.08 15.64 7.63
C ASN A 344 -0.63 14.74 8.75
N GLY A 345 0.14 14.57 9.83
CA GLY A 345 -0.23 13.72 10.98
C GLY A 345 0.03 12.23 10.78
N LYS A 346 0.59 11.85 9.63
CA LYS A 346 1.09 10.52 9.30
C LYS A 346 2.63 10.56 9.23
N VAL A 347 3.27 9.42 8.99
CA VAL A 347 4.71 9.35 8.75
C VAL A 347 5.01 8.79 7.37
N SER A 348 6.01 9.38 6.70
CA SER A 348 6.41 9.04 5.33
C SER A 348 7.86 9.49 5.07
N TYR A 349 8.32 9.41 3.82
CA TYR A 349 9.60 9.98 3.37
C TYR A 349 9.60 11.52 3.48
N SER A 350 10.79 12.11 3.42
CA SER A 350 10.95 13.55 3.30
C SER A 350 10.41 14.09 1.98
N LEU A 351 10.11 15.38 1.93
CA LEU A 351 9.66 16.03 0.69
C LEU A 351 10.73 15.96 -0.42
N ASP A 352 12.02 16.02 -0.06
CA ASP A 352 13.12 15.97 -1.03
C ASP A 352 13.20 14.60 -1.73
N VAL A 353 13.10 13.52 -0.95
CA VAL A 353 13.08 12.15 -1.49
C VAL A 353 11.84 11.94 -2.37
N LYS A 354 10.68 12.44 -1.93
CA LYS A 354 9.44 12.36 -2.72
C LYS A 354 9.55 13.12 -4.04
N ARG A 355 10.15 14.31 -4.03
CA ARG A 355 10.36 15.11 -5.24
C ARG A 355 11.22 14.36 -6.25
N GLU A 356 12.34 13.78 -5.83
CA GLU A 356 13.21 12.97 -6.69
C GLU A 356 12.45 11.79 -7.30
N MET A 357 11.78 10.99 -6.46
CA MET A 357 10.99 9.84 -6.88
C MET A 357 9.93 10.19 -7.93
N PHE A 358 9.10 11.18 -7.61
CA PHE A 358 7.96 11.52 -8.45
C PHE A 358 8.37 12.25 -9.71
N LYS A 359 9.42 13.07 -9.67
CA LYS A 359 9.96 13.73 -10.86
C LYS A 359 10.55 12.70 -11.83
N HIS A 360 11.34 11.75 -11.32
CA HIS A 360 11.87 10.66 -12.14
C HIS A 360 10.73 9.83 -12.78
N ALA A 361 9.70 9.50 -12.01
CA ALA A 361 8.54 8.78 -12.51
C ALA A 361 7.79 9.58 -13.58
N TYR A 362 7.44 10.83 -13.30
CA TYR A 362 6.70 11.68 -14.24
C TYR A 362 7.47 11.92 -15.54
N ASP A 363 8.77 12.26 -15.44
CA ASP A 363 9.62 12.51 -16.61
C ASP A 363 9.78 11.25 -17.48
N SER A 364 9.72 10.04 -16.89
CA SER A 364 9.74 8.77 -17.63
C SER A 364 8.51 8.56 -18.52
N PHE A 365 7.40 9.25 -18.23
CA PHE A 365 6.16 9.21 -19.01
C PHE A 365 5.97 10.44 -19.89
N LYS A 366 7.04 11.16 -20.26
CA LYS A 366 6.96 12.41 -21.06
C LYS A 366 6.10 12.29 -22.31
N ALA A 367 6.16 11.17 -23.02
CA ALA A 367 5.37 10.95 -24.23
C ALA A 367 3.85 10.88 -23.99
N TRP A 368 3.43 10.72 -22.72
CA TRP A 368 2.03 10.48 -22.34
C TRP A 368 1.41 11.65 -21.58
N HIS A 369 2.14 12.74 -21.34
CA HIS A 369 1.68 13.87 -20.50
C HIS A 369 0.38 14.53 -21.01
N GLU A 370 0.15 14.55 -22.32
CA GLU A 370 -1.08 15.10 -22.91
C GLU A 370 -2.23 14.09 -22.98
N ASP A 371 -1.93 12.80 -22.83
CA ASP A 371 -2.86 11.71 -23.11
C ASP A 371 -3.40 11.03 -21.85
N VAL A 372 -2.62 11.01 -20.77
CA VAL A 372 -2.88 10.25 -19.55
C VAL A 372 -2.98 11.21 -18.38
N TYR A 373 -3.93 10.98 -17.48
CA TYR A 373 -4.06 11.80 -16.29
C TYR A 373 -3.05 11.37 -15.22
N PHE A 374 -2.24 12.31 -14.74
CA PHE A 374 -1.26 12.08 -13.67
C PHE A 374 -1.72 12.73 -12.36
N TYR A 375 -1.52 12.02 -11.24
CA TYR A 375 -1.77 12.59 -9.92
C TYR A 375 -0.91 12.00 -8.81
N LEU A 376 -0.73 12.76 -7.73
CA LEU A 376 -0.05 12.32 -6.50
C LEU A 376 -1.08 11.94 -5.44
N CYS A 377 -1.10 10.67 -5.02
CA CYS A 377 -2.07 10.13 -4.07
C CYS A 377 -1.55 10.22 -2.63
N MET A 378 -2.31 10.85 -1.73
CA MET A 378 -1.94 11.08 -0.31
C MET A 378 -0.73 11.98 -0.09
N GLU A 379 -0.26 12.67 -1.12
CA GLU A 379 0.94 13.49 -1.06
C GLU A 379 0.64 14.98 -0.84
N ASN A 380 1.61 15.67 -0.25
CA ASN A 380 1.52 17.10 0.01
C ASN A 380 1.31 17.88 -1.30
N HIS A 381 0.38 18.83 -1.30
CA HIS A 381 0.07 19.64 -2.48
C HIS A 381 1.29 20.42 -3.01
N THR A 382 2.26 20.78 -2.16
CA THR A 382 3.47 21.51 -2.59
C THR A 382 4.31 20.75 -3.61
N LEU A 383 4.25 19.41 -3.61
CA LEU A 383 4.96 18.57 -4.57
C LEU A 383 4.40 18.66 -6.00
N TRP A 384 3.14 19.09 -6.16
CA TRP A 384 2.49 19.10 -7.47
C TRP A 384 3.19 20.06 -8.43
N LYS A 385 3.43 21.30 -8.01
CA LYS A 385 4.13 22.28 -8.85
C LYS A 385 5.59 21.87 -9.13
N GLU A 386 6.26 21.28 -8.15
CA GLU A 386 7.65 20.85 -8.27
C GLU A 386 7.83 19.63 -9.20
N VAL A 387 6.85 18.73 -9.24
CA VAL A 387 6.88 17.49 -10.03
C VAL A 387 6.26 17.70 -11.41
N PHE A 388 5.03 18.23 -11.46
CA PHE A 388 4.24 18.36 -12.69
C PHE A 388 4.33 19.73 -13.36
N GLY A 389 4.85 20.75 -12.65
CA GLY A 389 4.86 22.13 -13.13
C GLY A 389 3.54 22.89 -12.89
N TYR A 390 2.52 22.25 -12.33
CA TYR A 390 1.22 22.84 -12.01
C TYR A 390 0.64 22.28 -10.71
N GLU A 391 -0.33 22.97 -10.11
CA GLU A 391 -1.20 22.42 -9.07
C GLU A 391 -2.66 22.81 -9.31
N TYR A 392 -3.58 22.08 -8.69
CA TYR A 392 -4.99 22.46 -8.61
C TYR A 392 -5.25 23.34 -7.38
N ALA A 393 -6.21 24.26 -7.46
CA ALA A 393 -6.51 25.14 -6.33
C ALA A 393 -7.21 24.38 -5.18
N THR A 394 -8.13 23.47 -5.51
CA THR A 394 -8.89 22.68 -4.55
C THR A 394 -8.88 21.18 -4.88
N ASN A 395 -9.36 20.36 -3.94
CA ASN A 395 -9.62 18.94 -4.22
C ASN A 395 -10.72 18.76 -5.27
N ASP A 396 -11.75 19.60 -5.23
CA ASP A 396 -12.89 19.52 -6.14
C ASP A 396 -12.46 19.86 -7.59
N ASP A 397 -11.60 20.87 -7.77
CA ASP A 397 -11.01 21.17 -9.08
C ASP A 397 -10.19 19.99 -9.64
N MET A 398 -9.40 19.34 -8.78
CA MET A 398 -8.61 18.16 -9.17
C MET A 398 -9.52 16.98 -9.55
N GLU A 399 -10.55 16.73 -8.75
CA GLU A 399 -11.52 15.67 -8.98
C GLU A 399 -12.29 15.89 -10.29
N ASP A 400 -12.77 17.10 -10.55
CA ASP A 400 -13.53 17.42 -11.76
C ASP A 400 -12.68 17.28 -13.03
N ARG A 401 -11.41 17.71 -12.98
CA ARG A 401 -10.46 17.51 -14.08
C ARG A 401 -10.13 16.04 -14.31
N MET A 402 -9.98 15.27 -13.24
CA MET A 402 -9.79 13.81 -13.30
C MET A 402 -11.00 13.12 -13.96
N LYS A 403 -12.21 13.36 -13.45
CA LYS A 403 -13.45 12.79 -13.97
C LYS A 403 -13.64 13.14 -15.45
N THR A 404 -13.39 14.40 -15.82
CA THR A 404 -13.47 14.85 -17.22
C THR A 404 -12.49 14.10 -18.12
N SER A 405 -11.23 13.93 -17.68
CA SER A 405 -10.23 13.19 -18.44
C SER A 405 -10.65 11.73 -18.65
N TYR A 406 -11.04 11.02 -17.59
CA TYR A 406 -11.44 9.62 -17.68
C TYR A 406 -12.69 9.43 -18.54
N TYR A 407 -13.70 10.28 -18.34
CA TYR A 407 -14.96 10.18 -19.07
C TYR A 407 -14.80 10.50 -20.56
N SER A 408 -13.85 11.36 -20.93
CA SER A 408 -13.55 11.62 -22.35
C SER A 408 -13.04 10.37 -23.06
N LYS A 409 -12.19 9.56 -22.41
CA LYS A 409 -11.73 8.26 -22.93
C LYS A 409 -12.85 7.23 -22.97
N ILE A 410 -13.72 7.20 -21.95
CA ILE A 410 -14.90 6.31 -21.95
C ILE A 410 -15.79 6.60 -23.16
N LYS A 411 -16.10 7.88 -23.43
CA LYS A 411 -16.89 8.28 -24.61
C LYS A 411 -16.21 7.96 -25.94
N ALA A 412 -14.88 8.01 -25.99
CA ALA A 412 -14.14 7.66 -27.21
C ALA A 412 -14.33 6.18 -27.62
N LEU A 413 -14.67 5.29 -26.66
CA LEU A 413 -15.03 3.89 -26.95
C LEU A 413 -16.37 3.73 -27.70
N ASP A 414 -17.18 4.79 -27.83
CA ASP A 414 -18.42 4.78 -28.61
C ASP A 414 -18.21 5.16 -30.09
N VAL A 415 -17.05 5.73 -30.41
CA VAL A 415 -16.70 6.23 -31.75
C VAL A 415 -15.83 5.24 -32.54
N THR A 416 -15.41 4.15 -31.88
CA THR A 416 -14.59 3.05 -32.43
C THR A 416 -15.38 1.75 -32.43
#